data_AF-J0WNA7-F1
#
_entry.id   AF-J0WNA7-F1
#
_cell.length_a   1.000
_cell.length_b   1.000
_cell.length_c   1.000
_cell.angle_alpha   90.00
_cell.angle_beta   90.00
_cell.angle_gamma   90.00
#
_symmetry.space_group_name_H-M   'P 1'
#
loop_
_entity.id
_entity.type
_entity.pdbx_description
1 polymer ?
#
loop_
_entity_poly.entity_id
_entity_poly.type
_entity_poly.pdbx_seq_one_letter_code
_entity_poly.pdbx_strand_id
1 'polypeptide(L)'
;ADFDRPGLQVVGLSQRVAHKAIKLAKRTNASTRRATAANVTRIQEAIRDFSGVAPRENNIWTDLGREGLSRNTRNFLWKGIHGAHKVGEYFGKMPEPWRSYGRCRSCDVPESLEHILTQCPDSGQEIIWRLVAKLLEKK
;
A
#
# COMPACT_ATOMS: atom_id res chain seq x y z
N ALA A 1 29.64 -20.57 7.01
CA ALA A 1 30.12 -19.18 7.00
C ALA A 1 29.65 -18.54 8.29
N ASP A 2 30.59 -18.29 9.20
CA ASP A 2 30.40 -17.86 10.59
C ASP A 2 29.92 -16.40 10.69
N PHE A 3 28.61 -16.18 10.66
CA PHE A 3 28.03 -14.84 10.87
C PHE A 3 27.45 -14.62 12.28
N ASP A 4 27.59 -15.58 13.20
CA ASP A 4 26.92 -15.61 14.51
C ASP A 4 27.79 -15.21 15.72
N ARG A 5 28.81 -14.35 15.54
CA ARG A 5 29.51 -13.73 16.69
C ARG A 5 28.84 -12.39 17.07
N PRO A 6 28.60 -12.09 18.36
CA PRO A 6 28.17 -10.77 18.79
C PRO A 6 29.26 -9.75 18.46
N GLY A 7 28.97 -8.83 17.55
CA GLY A 7 29.93 -7.84 17.05
C GLY A 7 30.62 -8.31 15.76
N LEU A 8 30.21 -7.70 14.65
CA LEU A 8 30.85 -7.87 13.35
C LEU A 8 32.14 -7.04 13.32
N GLN A 9 33.29 -7.67 13.07
CA GLN A 9 34.56 -6.96 12.92
C GLN A 9 34.47 -6.00 11.71
N VAL A 10 34.70 -4.70 11.94
CA VAL A 10 34.55 -3.66 10.90
C VAL A 10 35.67 -3.72 9.86
N VAL A 11 36.84 -4.26 10.25
CA VAL A 11 37.99 -4.42 9.36
C VAL A 11 37.66 -5.43 8.26
N GLY A 12 37.65 -4.97 7.00
CA GLY A 12 37.30 -5.79 5.83
C GLY A 12 35.80 -5.85 5.51
N LEU A 13 34.94 -5.19 6.28
CA LEU A 13 33.51 -5.14 6.03
C LEU A 13 33.17 -4.09 4.96
N SER A 14 32.59 -4.51 3.84
CA SER A 14 32.03 -3.55 2.87
C SER A 14 30.65 -3.04 3.32
N GLN A 15 30.35 -1.79 2.98
CA GLN A 15 29.03 -1.20 3.20
C GLN A 15 27.90 -2.07 2.64
N ARG A 16 28.12 -2.75 1.49
CA ARG A 16 27.16 -3.67 0.88
C ARG A 16 26.83 -4.84 1.80
N VAL A 17 27.83 -5.46 2.42
CA VAL A 17 27.66 -6.60 3.34
C VAL A 17 27.00 -6.12 4.63
N ALA A 18 27.48 -5.01 5.20
CA ALA A 18 26.89 -4.40 6.40
C ALA A 18 25.40 -4.08 6.20
N HIS A 19 25.06 -3.42 5.09
CA HIS A 19 23.69 -3.05 4.77
C HIS A 19 22.79 -4.28 4.54
N LYS A 20 23.32 -5.34 3.90
CA LYS A 20 22.60 -6.61 3.73
C LYS A 20 22.31 -7.27 5.08
N ALA A 21 23.30 -7.32 5.99
CA ALA A 21 23.15 -7.89 7.32
C ALA A 21 22.12 -7.11 8.16
N ILE A 22 22.21 -5.78 8.17
CA ILE A 22 21.22 -4.91 8.85
C ILE A 22 19.82 -5.13 8.28
N LYS A 23 19.68 -5.23 6.96
CA LYS A 23 18.37 -5.46 6.32
C LYS A 23 17.79 -6.83 6.71
N LEU A 24 18.62 -7.86 6.82
CA LEU A 24 18.19 -9.19 7.26
C LEU A 24 17.75 -9.18 8.73
N ALA A 25 18.57 -8.61 9.62
CA ALA A 25 18.27 -8.49 11.05
C ALA A 25 17.02 -7.62 11.33
N LYS A 26 16.76 -6.60 10.50
CA LYS A 26 15.53 -5.81 10.60
C LYS A 26 14.30 -6.56 10.10
N ARG A 27 14.46 -7.45 9.11
CA ARG A 27 13.35 -8.28 8.60
C ARG A 27 12.91 -9.34 9.60
N THR A 28 13.85 -9.99 10.28
CA THR A 28 13.55 -11.01 11.29
C THR A 28 12.78 -10.42 12.49
N ASN A 29 13.04 -9.15 12.81
CA ASN A 29 12.37 -8.44 13.91
C ASN A 29 11.17 -7.57 13.47
N ALA A 30 10.83 -7.56 12.17
CA ALA A 30 9.72 -6.74 11.68
C ALA A 30 8.39 -7.41 12.01
N SER A 31 7.62 -6.80 12.91
CA SER A 31 6.22 -7.20 13.15
C SER A 31 5.40 -7.01 11.86
N THR A 32 4.56 -7.98 11.53
CA THR A 32 3.59 -7.85 10.44
C THR A 32 2.70 -6.62 10.68
N ARG A 33 2.72 -5.67 9.75
CA ARG A 33 1.89 -4.46 9.86
C ARG A 33 0.44 -4.85 9.57
N ARG A 34 -0.43 -4.75 10.58
CA ARG A 34 -1.86 -5.10 10.48
C ARG A 34 -2.55 -4.48 9.26
N ALA A 35 -2.32 -3.20 9.00
CA ALA A 35 -2.89 -2.51 7.84
C ALA A 35 -2.42 -3.11 6.51
N THR A 36 -1.14 -3.46 6.39
CA THR A 36 -0.59 -4.09 5.18
C THR A 36 -1.21 -5.45 4.95
N ALA A 37 -1.29 -6.30 5.98
CA ALA A 37 -1.92 -7.62 5.88
C ALA A 37 -3.40 -7.51 5.47
N ALA A 38 -4.17 -6.64 6.11
CA ALA A 38 -5.58 -6.43 5.78
C ALA A 38 -5.77 -5.95 4.33
N ASN A 39 -4.93 -5.05 3.84
CA ASN A 39 -4.99 -4.58 2.46
C ASN A 39 -4.57 -5.64 1.44
N VAL A 40 -3.57 -6.47 1.76
CA VAL A 40 -3.20 -7.63 0.93
C VAL A 40 -4.38 -8.58 0.82
N THR A 41 -5.05 -8.90 1.93
CA THR A 41 -6.26 -9.75 1.92
C THR A 41 -7.34 -9.15 1.03
N ARG A 42 -7.68 -7.86 1.19
CA ARG A 42 -8.66 -7.18 0.32
C ARG A 42 -8.32 -7.27 -1.16
N ILE A 43 -7.04 -7.11 -1.53
CA ILE A 43 -6.59 -7.24 -2.92
C ILE A 43 -6.79 -8.67 -3.42
N GLN A 44 -6.47 -9.67 -2.60
CA GLN A 44 -6.67 -11.07 -2.96
C GLN A 44 -8.14 -11.41 -3.18
N GLU A 45 -9.02 -10.88 -2.32
CA GLU A 45 -10.46 -11.06 -2.42
C GLU A 45 -11.00 -10.38 -3.68
N ALA A 46 -10.68 -9.09 -3.90
CA ALA A 46 -11.14 -8.37 -5.08
C ALA A 46 -10.69 -9.01 -6.41
N ILE A 47 -9.45 -9.52 -6.48
CA ILE A 47 -8.96 -10.21 -7.68
C ILE A 47 -9.64 -11.58 -7.85
N ARG A 48 -9.91 -12.29 -6.75
CA ARG A 48 -10.66 -13.55 -6.78
C ARG A 48 -12.09 -13.33 -7.24
N ASP A 49 -12.75 -12.28 -6.77
CA ASP A 49 -14.13 -11.97 -7.17
C ASP A 49 -14.22 -11.67 -8.68
N PHE A 50 -13.18 -11.06 -9.25
CA PHE A 50 -13.10 -10.79 -10.68
C PHE A 50 -12.68 -12.00 -11.53
N SER A 51 -11.68 -12.77 -11.09
CA SER A 51 -11.01 -13.80 -11.91
C SER A 51 -11.27 -15.25 -11.49
N GLY A 52 -11.96 -15.47 -10.37
CA GLY A 52 -12.15 -16.76 -9.72
C GLY A 52 -10.94 -17.26 -8.92
N VAL A 53 -9.77 -16.63 -9.03
CA VAL A 53 -8.52 -17.09 -8.40
C VAL A 53 -7.84 -15.95 -7.63
N ALA A 54 -7.52 -16.20 -6.36
CA ALA A 54 -6.74 -15.28 -5.55
C ALA A 54 -5.24 -15.37 -5.89
N PRO A 55 -4.55 -14.24 -6.14
CA PRO A 55 -3.11 -14.25 -6.34
C PRO A 55 -2.37 -14.56 -5.03
N ARG A 56 -1.16 -15.11 -5.16
CA ARG A 56 -0.24 -15.18 -4.02
C ARG A 56 0.23 -13.78 -3.64
N GLU A 57 0.45 -13.53 -2.35
CA GLU A 57 0.94 -12.23 -1.88
C GLU A 57 2.22 -11.77 -2.60
N ASN A 58 3.17 -12.69 -2.82
CA ASN A 58 4.40 -12.38 -3.56
C ASN A 58 4.15 -11.87 -4.98
N ASN A 59 3.07 -12.31 -5.64
CA ASN A 59 2.71 -11.84 -6.98
C ASN A 59 2.27 -10.37 -6.91
N ILE A 60 1.46 -9.99 -5.90
CA ILE A 60 1.02 -8.59 -5.70
C ILE A 60 2.24 -7.67 -5.63
N TRP A 61 3.24 -8.02 -4.83
CA TRP A 61 4.45 -7.22 -4.67
C TRP A 61 5.35 -7.20 -5.90
N THR A 62 5.44 -8.33 -6.61
CA THR A 62 6.24 -8.45 -7.84
C THR A 62 5.63 -7.63 -8.97
N ASP A 63 4.31 -7.67 -9.10
CA ASP A 63 3.55 -6.98 -10.15
C ASP A 63 3.58 -5.47 -9.99
N LEU A 64 3.63 -4.97 -8.74
CA LEU A 64 3.90 -3.55 -8.46
C LEU A 64 5.24 -3.06 -9.03
N GLY A 65 6.23 -3.95 -9.13
CA GLY A 65 7.56 -3.64 -9.65
C GLY A 65 7.70 -3.76 -11.17
N ARG A 66 6.73 -4.33 -11.87
CA ARG A 66 6.81 -4.58 -13.31
C ARG A 66 6.86 -3.30 -14.13
N GLU A 67 7.46 -3.40 -15.32
CA GLU A 67 7.47 -2.35 -16.33
C GLU A 67 6.04 -1.99 -16.78
N GLY A 68 5.82 -0.72 -17.16
CA GLY A 68 4.51 -0.20 -17.55
C GLY A 68 3.85 0.74 -16.54
N LEU A 69 4.26 0.71 -15.27
CA LEU A 69 3.81 1.69 -14.26
C LEU A 69 4.85 2.79 -14.05
N SER A 70 4.38 4.05 -14.06
CA SER A 70 5.24 5.19 -13.68
C SER A 70 5.71 5.03 -12.23
N ARG A 71 6.88 5.60 -11.90
CA ARG A 71 7.42 5.59 -10.53
C ARG A 71 6.42 6.18 -9.52
N ASN A 72 5.71 7.24 -9.90
CA ASN A 72 4.73 7.90 -9.04
C ASN A 72 3.52 6.98 -8.78
N THR A 73 3.03 6.29 -9.81
CA THR A 73 1.95 5.29 -9.69
C THR A 73 2.35 4.15 -8.77
N ARG A 74 3.55 3.58 -8.94
CA ARG A 74 4.06 2.52 -8.06
C ARG A 74 4.15 2.99 -6.61
N ASN A 75 4.67 4.19 -6.38
CA ASN A 75 4.76 4.76 -5.03
C ASN A 75 3.37 4.98 -4.40
N PHE A 76 2.40 5.44 -5.19
CA PHE A 76 1.02 5.63 -4.75
C PHE A 76 0.39 4.30 -4.32
N LEU A 77 0.48 3.27 -5.17
CA LEU A 77 -0.05 1.93 -4.89
C LEU A 77 0.67 1.30 -3.70
N TRP A 78 2.00 1.37 -3.64
CA TRP A 78 2.79 0.84 -2.53
C TRP A 78 2.34 1.46 -1.20
N LYS A 79 2.19 2.80 -1.14
CA LYS A 79 1.66 3.48 0.04
C LYS A 79 0.22 3.07 0.34
N GLY A 80 -0.60 2.81 -0.68
CA GLY A 80 -1.96 2.31 -0.55
C GLY A 80 -2.00 0.97 0.18
N ILE A 81 -1.26 -0.02 -0.33
CA ILE A 81 -1.17 -1.35 0.30
C ILE A 81 -0.64 -1.23 1.72
N HIS A 82 0.37 -0.39 1.96
CA HIS A 82 0.92 -0.21 3.29
C HIS A 82 0.05 0.60 4.26
N GLY A 83 -1.04 1.23 3.81
CA GLY A 83 -1.83 2.16 4.63
C GLY A 83 -1.03 3.39 5.04
N ALA A 84 -0.10 3.84 4.21
CA ALA A 84 0.86 4.90 4.51
C ALA A 84 0.43 6.29 3.99
N HIS A 85 -0.78 6.41 3.44
CA HIS A 85 -1.37 7.69 3.08
C HIS A 85 -1.96 8.38 4.31
N LYS A 86 -1.87 9.71 4.34
CA LYS A 86 -2.45 10.52 5.40
C LYS A 86 -3.94 10.73 5.14
N VAL A 87 -4.75 9.73 5.49
CA VAL A 87 -6.21 9.72 5.33
C VAL A 87 -6.86 9.07 6.56
N GLY A 88 -8.10 9.43 6.85
CA GLY A 88 -8.92 8.71 7.83
C GLY A 88 -8.33 8.65 9.23
N GLU A 89 -8.06 7.43 9.69
CA GLU A 89 -7.51 7.12 11.02
C GLU A 89 -6.23 7.91 11.34
N TYR A 90 -5.42 8.24 10.33
CA TYR A 90 -4.22 9.07 10.51
C TYR A 90 -4.55 10.39 11.23
N PHE A 91 -5.67 11.00 10.90
CA PHE A 91 -6.12 12.26 11.50
C PHE A 91 -6.93 12.07 12.80
N GLY A 92 -7.44 10.86 13.07
CA GLY A 92 -8.37 10.60 14.18
C GLY A 92 -7.81 10.87 15.58
N LYS A 93 -6.48 10.95 15.74
CA LYS A 93 -5.82 11.27 17.01
C LYS A 93 -5.33 12.72 17.12
N MET A 94 -5.50 13.52 16.07
CA MET A 94 -5.02 14.91 16.01
C MET A 94 -6.00 15.88 16.68
N PRO A 95 -5.58 17.10 17.04
CA PRO A 95 -6.52 18.16 17.42
C PRO A 95 -7.31 18.68 16.20
N GLU A 96 -8.35 19.47 16.46
CA GLU A 96 -9.01 20.24 15.39
C GLU A 96 -8.09 21.34 14.84
N PRO A 97 -8.18 21.69 13.55
CA PRO A 97 -9.16 21.22 12.57
C PRO A 97 -8.80 19.90 11.88
N TRP A 98 -7.62 19.31 12.15
CA TRP A 98 -7.14 18.14 11.40
C TRP A 98 -7.98 16.89 11.62
N ARG A 99 -8.48 16.69 12.83
CA ARG A 99 -9.37 15.55 13.16
C ARG A 99 -10.57 15.48 12.23
N SER A 100 -11.11 16.62 11.79
CA SER A 100 -12.20 16.67 10.81
C SER A 100 -11.87 15.99 9.47
N TYR A 101 -10.60 15.92 9.07
CA TYR A 101 -10.16 15.22 7.84
C TYR A 101 -10.17 13.69 7.97
N GLY A 102 -10.48 13.15 9.15
CA GLY A 102 -10.61 11.72 9.36
C GLY A 102 -11.91 11.12 8.80
N ARG A 103 -12.87 11.98 8.41
CA ARG A 103 -14.18 11.57 7.89
C ARG A 103 -14.53 12.35 6.64
N CYS A 104 -15.29 11.72 5.75
CA CYS A 104 -15.83 12.37 4.57
C CYS A 104 -16.87 13.42 4.99
N ARG A 105 -16.77 14.64 4.46
CA ARG A 105 -17.71 15.72 4.83
C ARG A 105 -19.13 15.50 4.32
N SER A 106 -19.29 14.84 3.18
CA SER A 106 -20.60 14.58 2.58
C SER A 106 -21.19 13.24 2.98
N CYS A 107 -20.36 12.19 3.05
CA CYS A 107 -20.84 10.85 3.36
C CYS A 107 -20.88 10.55 4.85
N ASP A 108 -20.19 11.34 5.68
CA ASP A 108 -19.99 11.10 7.11
C ASP A 108 -19.56 9.65 7.43
N VAL A 109 -18.58 9.15 6.67
CA VAL A 109 -17.94 7.85 6.92
C VAL A 109 -16.44 8.06 7.15
N PRO A 110 -15.75 7.15 7.87
CA PRO A 110 -14.29 7.22 7.99
C PRO A 110 -13.62 7.26 6.62
N GLU A 111 -12.74 8.24 6.40
CA GLU A 111 -12.09 8.42 5.11
C GLU A 111 -11.11 7.28 4.86
N SER A 112 -11.16 6.68 3.68
CA SER A 112 -10.18 5.69 3.22
C SER A 112 -9.84 5.93 1.76
N LEU A 113 -8.72 5.38 1.28
CA LEU A 113 -8.41 5.47 -0.16
C LEU A 113 -9.50 4.83 -1.02
N GLU A 114 -10.11 3.73 -0.54
CA GLU A 114 -11.23 3.09 -1.21
C GLU A 114 -12.43 4.03 -1.29
N HIS A 115 -12.78 4.67 -0.16
CA HIS A 115 -13.85 5.65 -0.15
C HIS A 115 -13.61 6.77 -1.16
N ILE A 116 -12.44 7.42 -1.09
CA ILE A 116 -12.05 8.54 -1.98
C ILE A 116 -12.16 8.14 -3.45
N LEU A 117 -11.59 6.99 -3.82
CA LEU A 117 -11.37 6.63 -5.22
C LEU A 117 -12.57 5.92 -5.87
N THR A 118 -13.40 5.20 -5.12
CA THR A 118 -14.41 4.30 -5.71
C THR A 118 -15.82 4.47 -5.15
N GLN A 119 -16.01 5.12 -4.00
CA GLN A 119 -17.32 5.17 -3.33
C GLN A 119 -17.85 6.59 -3.13
N CYS A 120 -16.96 7.57 -2.94
CA CYS A 120 -17.34 8.94 -2.62
C CYS A 120 -18.04 9.60 -3.84
N PRO A 121 -19.27 10.13 -3.68
CA PRO A 121 -19.97 10.82 -4.77
C PRO A 121 -19.29 12.17 -5.08
N ASP A 122 -18.71 12.82 -4.07
CA ASP A 122 -18.08 14.13 -4.23
C ASP A 122 -16.69 14.07 -4.86
N SER A 123 -16.06 12.90 -4.96
CA SER A 123 -14.75 12.78 -5.59
C SER A 123 -14.81 12.89 -7.11
N GLY A 124 -16.00 12.88 -7.70
CA GLY A 124 -16.19 12.86 -9.16
C GLY A 124 -15.82 11.51 -9.79
N GLN A 125 -15.56 10.48 -8.99
CA GLN A 125 -15.18 9.15 -9.47
C GLN A 125 -16.21 8.56 -10.44
N GLU A 126 -17.50 8.80 -10.21
CA GLU A 126 -18.58 8.31 -11.07
C GLU A 126 -18.45 8.83 -12.52
N ILE A 127 -18.08 10.10 -12.69
CA ILE A 127 -17.86 10.71 -14.00
C ILE A 127 -16.67 10.03 -14.69
N ILE A 128 -15.58 9.82 -13.96
CA ILE A 128 -14.38 9.16 -14.49
C ILE A 128 -14.70 7.75 -14.95
N TRP A 129 -15.38 6.94 -14.13
CA TRP A 129 -15.75 5.57 -14.50
C TRP A 129 -16.70 5.51 -15.68
N ARG A 130 -17.65 6.46 -15.77
CA ARG A 130 -18.52 6.60 -16.93
C ARG A 130 -17.74 6.91 -18.21
N LEU A 131 -16.73 7.78 -18.14
CA LEU A 131 -15.86 8.09 -19.27
C LEU A 131 -14.99 6.90 -19.67
N VAL A 132 -14.46 6.16 -18.69
CA VAL A 132 -13.67 4.93 -18.92
C VAL A 132 -14.53 3.86 -19.61
N ALA A 133 -15.75 3.61 -19.15
CA ALA A 133 -16.66 2.66 -19.77
C ALA A 133 -16.91 2.99 -21.25
N LYS A 134 -17.26 4.26 -21.56
CA LYS A 134 -17.45 4.74 -22.94
C LYS A 134 -16.19 4.60 -23.81
N LEU A 135 -15.01 4.74 -23.22
CA LEU A 135 -13.74 4.57 -23.94
C LEU A 135 -13.49 3.09 -24.28
N LEU A 136 -13.82 2.19 -23.35
CA LEU A 136 -13.64 0.74 -23.53
C LEU A 136 -14.66 0.14 -24.51
N GLU A 137 -15.89 0.65 -24.56
CA GLU A 137 -16.91 0.24 -25.54
C GLU A 137 -16.54 0.59 -26.99
N LYS A 138 -15.65 1.58 -27.19
CA LYS A 138 -15.19 2.01 -28.52
C LYS A 138 -13.98 1.22 -29.04
N LYS A 139 -13.49 0.25 -28.28
CA LYS A 139 -12.42 -0.68 -28.69
C LYS A 139 -13.01 -2.05 -28.99
#